data_AF-J7MPV6-F1
#
_entry.id   AF-J7MPV6-F1
#
_cell.length_a   1.000
_cell.length_b   1.000
_cell.length_c   1.000
_cell.angle_alpha   90.00
_cell.angle_beta   90.00
_cell.angle_gamma   90.00
#
_symmetry.space_group_name_H-M   'P 1'
#
loop_
_entity.id
_entity.type
_entity.pdbx_description
1 polymer ?
#
loop_
_entity_poly.entity_id
_entity_poly.type
_entity_poly.pdbx_seq_one_letter_code
_entity_poly.pdbx_strand_id
1 'polypeptide(L)'
;MKIIDKINLKIEERRPFFSFEFFPPRTEEGVENLFERQERLVSYGPVFCDITWGAGGSTADVTQDIAVKMQNLVGVETMMHLTCTNMPKERLEIALKEVQKAGVKNILALRGDAPKGQDKFEAIEGGFSCALDLVKYIKKEFGSYFGIGVAGYPEAHPDSIVDDPEQMKKNYFENIEYLKKKVDAGADFIITQLFYDANIFIKFMNDCRAAGITCPILPGIMPIASYAGFKRMTSFCKTHVPQHILDAVEAIKDDEEAIKNFGISYGVEMCRKVLAAGAPGVHLYTLNLERSAVGIVEKLGIMPEQLGSRFPLPWRPASIGTDRTNEGVRPIFWANRPKSYVLRTSHWTEFPSKSWTSKLLASAAFDSSVDQKPLSDAVNVATVTEASLASHVIGDVNKYQMTRHICSTLRQERSRASWGIEVSNVEAVKDVFAKFYLGELRGLPWFEHDVPGAAAASIELREQLAVLCRKGILVMNCQPSARETPATDPVVGWGPTKGYVYQKAYLEFFVAPEAFRSLLPVLQGKENVTYMASDVRGEIFHSNAAPGDVNAVTWGVFPGHELVQPFVATLPAFLSWRDEAFALWDEDWAALYPEGSVSRTVLKAIHDTYVLVSITENDFVNGDLLSKF
;
A
#
# COMPACT_ATOMS: atom_id res chain seq x y z
N MET A 1 0.77 -1.52 -14.67
CA MET A 1 1.08 -0.82 -15.94
C MET A 1 2.53 -1.13 -16.28
N LYS A 2 3.00 -0.92 -17.51
CA LYS A 2 4.46 -0.88 -17.64
C LYS A 2 4.97 0.47 -17.15
N ILE A 3 6.08 0.45 -16.43
CA ILE A 3 6.73 1.65 -15.91
C ILE A 3 7.14 2.56 -17.06
N ILE A 4 7.60 2.01 -18.19
CA ILE A 4 7.96 2.81 -19.37
C ILE A 4 6.79 3.67 -19.87
N ASP A 5 5.55 3.18 -19.83
CA ASP A 5 4.38 3.96 -20.23
C ASP A 5 4.19 5.17 -19.31
N LYS A 6 4.38 4.97 -18.00
CA LYS A 6 4.32 6.05 -16.99
C LYS A 6 5.47 7.04 -17.14
N ILE A 7 6.68 6.55 -17.43
CA ILE A 7 7.85 7.40 -17.67
C ILE A 7 7.60 8.29 -18.89
N ASN A 8 7.14 7.71 -20.00
CA ASN A 8 6.86 8.45 -21.24
C ASN A 8 5.77 9.50 -21.03
N LEU A 9 4.69 9.16 -20.29
CA LEU A 9 3.67 10.13 -19.92
C LEU A 9 4.26 11.32 -19.12
N LYS A 10 5.13 11.06 -18.15
CA LYS A 10 5.78 12.13 -17.38
C LYS A 10 6.73 12.99 -18.21
N ILE A 11 7.42 12.39 -19.17
CA ILE A 11 8.26 13.10 -20.15
C ILE A 11 7.40 14.01 -21.04
N GLU A 12 6.28 13.51 -21.55
CA GLU A 12 5.32 14.27 -22.35
C GLU A 12 4.73 15.44 -21.57
N GLU A 13 4.37 15.23 -20.30
CA GLU A 13 3.92 16.25 -19.36
C GLU A 13 5.03 17.25 -18.96
N ARG A 14 6.29 16.98 -19.33
CA ARG A 14 7.49 17.73 -18.89
C ARG A 14 7.58 17.87 -17.36
N ARG A 15 7.15 16.83 -16.66
CA ARG A 15 7.09 16.79 -15.20
C ARG A 15 8.14 15.81 -14.67
N PRO A 16 9.17 16.29 -13.96
CA PRO A 16 10.08 15.41 -13.25
C PRO A 16 9.32 14.49 -12.28
N PHE A 17 9.77 13.25 -12.17
CA PHE A 17 9.22 12.28 -11.25
C PHE A 17 10.31 11.64 -10.39
N PHE A 18 9.89 10.79 -9.45
CA PHE A 18 10.80 9.97 -8.65
C PHE A 18 10.28 8.55 -8.46
N SER A 19 11.18 7.65 -8.09
CA SER A 19 10.89 6.28 -7.67
C SER A 19 11.78 5.87 -6.48
N PHE A 20 11.40 4.81 -5.78
CA PHE A 20 12.12 4.29 -4.61
C PHE A 20 12.57 2.84 -4.82
N GLU A 21 13.80 2.54 -4.41
CA GLU A 21 14.30 1.16 -4.31
C GLU A 21 14.36 0.69 -2.86
N PHE A 22 13.89 -0.55 -2.64
CA PHE A 22 13.93 -1.27 -1.38
C PHE A 22 14.73 -2.57 -1.50
N PHE A 23 15.12 -3.16 -0.36
CA PHE A 23 15.71 -4.49 -0.34
C PHE A 23 14.98 -5.45 0.60
N PRO A 24 14.94 -6.76 0.30
CA PRO A 24 14.28 -7.74 1.14
C PRO A 24 15.00 -7.85 2.49
N PRO A 25 14.31 -7.58 3.62
CA PRO A 25 14.86 -7.77 4.95
C PRO A 25 15.18 -9.24 5.22
N ARG A 26 16.08 -9.52 6.17
CA ARG A 26 16.51 -10.88 6.51
C ARG A 26 15.59 -11.59 7.51
N THR A 27 14.71 -10.84 8.18
CA THR A 27 13.82 -11.33 9.24
C THR A 27 12.38 -11.01 8.86
N GLU A 28 11.43 -11.83 9.33
CA GLU A 28 9.99 -11.63 9.14
C GLU A 28 9.54 -10.27 9.69
N GLU A 29 9.96 -9.94 10.92
CA GLU A 29 9.74 -8.63 11.54
C GLU A 29 10.30 -7.47 10.68
N GLY A 30 11.43 -7.69 10.01
CA GLY A 30 12.01 -6.72 9.10
C GLY A 30 11.10 -6.48 7.88
N VAL A 31 10.50 -7.54 7.33
CA VAL A 31 9.56 -7.49 6.21
C VAL A 31 8.30 -6.70 6.59
N GLU A 32 7.75 -6.93 7.77
CA GLU A 32 6.59 -6.18 8.27
C GLU A 32 6.89 -4.69 8.42
N ASN A 33 8.02 -4.36 9.04
CA ASN A 33 8.50 -2.97 9.17
C ASN A 33 8.73 -2.31 7.80
N LEU A 34 9.14 -3.08 6.79
CA LEU A 34 9.29 -2.59 5.43
C LEU A 34 7.94 -2.22 4.82
N PHE A 35 6.90 -3.05 4.98
CA PHE A 35 5.57 -2.73 4.45
C PHE A 35 4.97 -1.46 5.05
N GLU A 36 5.08 -1.28 6.37
CA GLU A 36 4.64 -0.03 7.02
C GLU A 36 5.37 1.20 6.44
N ARG A 37 6.67 1.06 6.16
CA ARG A 37 7.48 2.13 5.56
C ARG A 37 7.13 2.36 4.10
N GLN A 38 6.89 1.30 3.33
CA GLN A 38 6.47 1.39 1.94
C GLN A 38 5.19 2.21 1.82
N GLU A 39 4.20 1.97 2.68
CA GLU A 39 2.95 2.75 2.67
C GLU A 39 3.16 4.24 2.87
N ARG A 40 3.97 4.61 3.87
CA ARG A 40 4.32 6.01 4.12
C ARG A 40 5.06 6.62 2.92
N LEU A 41 6.07 5.93 2.39
CA LEU A 41 6.84 6.42 1.24
C LEU A 41 5.99 6.52 -0.04
N VAL A 42 5.11 5.56 -0.25
CA VAL A 42 4.20 5.49 -1.40
C VAL A 42 3.09 6.55 -1.30
N SER A 43 2.83 7.12 -0.12
CA SER A 43 1.94 8.28 0.06
C SER A 43 2.49 9.57 -0.57
N TYR A 44 3.81 9.70 -0.73
CA TYR A 44 4.42 10.85 -1.41
C TYR A 44 4.23 10.84 -2.94
N GLY A 45 3.70 9.74 -3.49
CA GLY A 45 3.35 9.61 -4.91
C GLY A 45 4.51 9.30 -5.87
N PRO A 46 5.39 8.32 -5.57
CA PRO A 46 6.37 7.85 -6.54
C PRO A 46 5.68 7.23 -7.76
N VAL A 47 6.31 7.31 -8.93
CA VAL A 47 5.79 6.69 -10.17
C VAL A 47 5.84 5.17 -10.09
N PHE A 48 6.88 4.64 -9.44
CA PHE A 48 7.06 3.22 -9.17
C PHE A 48 7.96 3.01 -7.95
N CYS A 49 7.92 1.80 -7.41
CA CYS A 49 8.89 1.29 -6.46
C CYS A 49 9.50 0.00 -6.99
N ASP A 50 10.73 -0.31 -6.62
CA ASP A 50 11.33 -1.61 -6.89
C ASP A 50 11.89 -2.29 -5.65
N ILE A 51 12.12 -3.59 -5.78
CA ILE A 51 12.62 -4.46 -4.73
C ILE A 51 13.79 -5.27 -5.28
N THR A 52 14.93 -5.19 -4.60
CA THR A 52 16.16 -5.86 -5.02
C THR A 52 16.06 -7.38 -4.91
N TRP A 53 16.87 -8.07 -5.72
CA TRP A 53 16.96 -9.53 -5.74
C TRP A 53 18.38 -9.94 -5.37
N GLY A 54 18.53 -10.70 -4.29
CA GLY A 54 19.82 -11.15 -3.79
C GLY A 54 20.55 -12.06 -4.78
N ALA A 55 21.88 -11.96 -4.80
CA ALA A 55 22.74 -12.73 -5.70
C ALA A 55 22.42 -14.24 -5.67
N GLY A 56 22.29 -14.85 -6.85
CA GLY A 56 21.94 -16.27 -6.99
C GLY A 56 20.55 -16.66 -6.50
N GLY A 57 19.65 -15.69 -6.29
CA GLY A 57 18.31 -15.96 -5.78
C GLY A 57 18.29 -16.33 -4.30
N SER A 58 19.25 -15.85 -3.51
CA SER A 58 19.28 -16.06 -2.06
C SER A 58 18.04 -15.50 -1.35
N THR A 59 17.38 -14.50 -1.95
CA THR A 59 16.17 -13.88 -1.42
C THR A 59 14.98 -14.00 -2.38
N ALA A 60 15.03 -14.93 -3.34
CA ALA A 60 14.04 -15.07 -4.41
C ALA A 60 12.60 -15.01 -3.90
N ASP A 61 12.26 -15.93 -3.00
CA ASP A 61 10.90 -16.11 -2.49
C ASP A 61 10.41 -14.87 -1.73
N VAL A 62 11.27 -14.28 -0.89
CA VAL A 62 10.97 -13.04 -0.14
C VAL A 62 10.80 -11.84 -1.08
N THR A 63 11.61 -11.75 -2.12
CA THR A 63 11.56 -10.66 -3.10
C THR A 63 10.26 -10.72 -3.90
N GLN A 64 9.87 -11.92 -4.34
CA GLN A 64 8.61 -12.16 -5.05
C GLN A 64 7.41 -11.81 -4.18
N ASP A 65 7.38 -12.30 -2.93
CA ASP A 65 6.29 -12.01 -1.99
C ASP A 65 6.15 -10.50 -1.73
N ILE A 66 7.26 -9.80 -1.51
CA ILE A 66 7.26 -8.33 -1.36
C ILE A 66 6.79 -7.65 -2.64
N ALA A 67 7.25 -8.08 -3.83
CA ALA A 67 6.86 -7.47 -5.08
C ALA A 67 5.33 -7.58 -5.33
N VAL A 68 4.77 -8.76 -5.09
CA VAL A 68 3.34 -9.03 -5.25
C VAL A 68 2.51 -8.22 -4.25
N LYS A 69 2.91 -8.21 -2.97
CA LYS A 69 2.21 -7.43 -1.92
C LYS A 69 2.33 -5.92 -2.14
N MET A 70 3.48 -5.43 -2.59
CA MET A 70 3.66 -4.00 -2.89
C MET A 70 2.76 -3.56 -4.05
N GLN A 71 2.60 -4.40 -5.09
CA GLN A 71 1.67 -4.14 -6.20
C GLN A 71 0.20 -4.20 -5.77
N ASN A 72 -0.19 -5.26 -5.05
CA ASN A 72 -1.59 -5.62 -4.83
C ASN A 72 -2.18 -5.09 -3.51
N LEU A 73 -1.37 -4.91 -2.47
CA LEU A 73 -1.81 -4.41 -1.16
C LEU A 73 -1.42 -2.94 -0.96
N VAL A 74 -0.19 -2.56 -1.30
CA VAL A 74 0.28 -1.16 -1.15
C VAL A 74 -0.19 -0.30 -2.33
N GLY A 75 -0.51 -0.89 -3.49
CA GLY A 75 -1.12 -0.19 -4.63
C GLY A 75 -0.16 0.76 -5.36
N VAL A 76 1.12 0.39 -5.49
CA VAL A 76 2.11 1.13 -6.28
C VAL A 76 2.65 0.26 -7.40
N GLU A 77 2.97 0.89 -8.54
CA GLU A 77 3.60 0.15 -9.62
C GLU A 77 4.92 -0.44 -9.15
N THR A 78 5.02 -1.75 -9.25
CA THR A 78 6.16 -2.49 -8.71
C THR A 78 7.03 -3.04 -9.82
N MET A 79 8.34 -2.85 -9.67
CA MET A 79 9.38 -3.51 -10.45
C MET A 79 10.14 -4.50 -9.59
N MET A 80 10.22 -5.75 -10.05
CA MET A 80 11.01 -6.78 -9.38
C MET A 80 12.39 -6.86 -10.03
N HIS A 81 13.46 -6.78 -9.25
CA HIS A 81 14.78 -7.12 -9.76
C HIS A 81 14.86 -8.62 -10.04
N LEU A 82 15.62 -9.00 -11.07
CA LEU A 82 15.83 -10.41 -11.41
C LEU A 82 17.26 -10.61 -11.90
N THR A 83 18.08 -11.27 -11.08
CA THR A 83 19.45 -11.66 -11.47
C THR A 83 19.43 -13.00 -12.17
N CYS A 84 20.15 -13.15 -13.27
CA CYS A 84 20.13 -14.38 -14.08
C CYS A 84 21.28 -15.36 -13.81
N THR A 85 22.26 -14.99 -13.00
CA THR A 85 23.44 -15.81 -12.72
C THR A 85 23.29 -16.65 -11.44
N ASN A 86 24.09 -17.71 -11.34
CA ASN A 86 24.14 -18.63 -10.20
C ASN A 86 22.82 -19.39 -9.92
N MET A 87 21.96 -19.54 -10.93
CA MET A 87 20.72 -20.30 -10.81
C MET A 87 20.32 -20.98 -12.14
N PRO A 88 19.64 -22.14 -12.10
CA PRO A 88 19.07 -22.76 -13.29
C PRO A 88 18.02 -21.89 -13.95
N LYS A 89 17.88 -22.02 -15.28
CA LYS A 89 16.90 -21.29 -16.09
C LYS A 89 15.47 -21.50 -15.59
N GLU A 90 15.15 -22.71 -15.15
CA GLU A 90 13.82 -23.13 -14.69
C GLU A 90 13.36 -22.28 -13.50
N ARG A 91 14.28 -21.92 -12.60
CA ARG A 91 13.96 -21.10 -11.43
C ARG A 91 13.54 -19.68 -11.81
N LEU A 92 14.16 -19.12 -12.85
CA LEU A 92 13.78 -17.82 -13.42
C LEU A 92 12.44 -17.90 -14.14
N GLU A 93 12.18 -19.00 -14.83
CA GLU A 93 10.90 -19.22 -15.52
C GLU A 93 9.74 -19.32 -14.54
N ILE A 94 9.91 -20.05 -13.43
CA ILE A 94 8.92 -20.13 -12.35
C ILE A 94 8.66 -18.72 -11.79
N ALA A 95 9.72 -18.00 -11.42
CA ALA A 95 9.62 -16.65 -10.88
C ALA A 95 8.84 -15.70 -11.81
N LEU A 96 9.15 -15.70 -13.11
CA LEU A 96 8.49 -14.85 -14.09
C LEU A 96 7.01 -15.21 -14.27
N LYS A 97 6.66 -16.51 -14.30
CA LYS A 97 5.27 -16.97 -14.41
C LYS A 97 4.45 -16.61 -13.17
N GLU A 98 5.02 -16.73 -11.98
CA GLU A 98 4.35 -16.40 -10.73
C GLU A 98 4.03 -14.91 -10.63
N VAL A 99 5.01 -14.04 -10.91
CA VAL A 99 4.78 -12.59 -10.85
C VAL A 99 3.88 -12.10 -12.00
N GLN A 100 3.92 -12.75 -13.17
CA GLN A 100 2.95 -12.52 -14.24
C GLN A 100 1.52 -12.86 -13.80
N LYS A 101 1.33 -14.03 -13.15
CA LYS A 101 0.03 -14.44 -12.62
C LYS A 101 -0.48 -13.44 -11.56
N ALA A 102 0.42 -12.85 -10.79
CA ALA A 102 0.10 -11.83 -9.80
C ALA A 102 -0.10 -10.41 -10.37
N GLY A 103 0.05 -10.22 -11.69
CA GLY A 103 -0.15 -8.94 -12.37
C GLY A 103 1.04 -7.98 -12.32
N VAL A 104 2.21 -8.42 -11.88
CA VAL A 104 3.45 -7.61 -11.93
C VAL A 104 3.92 -7.55 -13.37
N LYS A 105 4.15 -6.33 -13.88
CA LYS A 105 4.49 -6.09 -15.29
C LYS A 105 5.89 -5.57 -15.52
N ASN A 106 6.73 -5.45 -14.48
CA ASN A 106 8.01 -4.78 -14.61
C ASN A 106 9.15 -5.58 -13.99
N ILE A 107 10.20 -5.81 -14.77
CA ILE A 107 11.39 -6.55 -14.35
C ILE A 107 12.63 -5.68 -14.58
N LEU A 108 13.50 -5.58 -13.58
CA LEU A 108 14.86 -5.08 -13.78
C LEU A 108 15.77 -6.28 -14.07
N ALA A 109 16.17 -6.44 -15.33
CA ALA A 109 16.98 -7.56 -15.78
C ALA A 109 18.46 -7.32 -15.47
N LEU A 110 19.02 -8.15 -14.58
CA LEU A 110 20.38 -8.01 -14.06
C LEU A 110 21.18 -9.29 -14.29
N ARG A 111 22.51 -9.15 -14.36
CA ARG A 111 23.43 -10.30 -14.31
C ARG A 111 23.32 -10.93 -12.93
N GLY A 112 23.66 -10.15 -11.91
CA GLY A 112 23.92 -10.61 -10.56
C GLY A 112 25.41 -10.50 -10.24
N ASP A 113 25.71 -10.35 -8.95
CA ASP A 113 27.07 -10.38 -8.44
C ASP A 113 27.59 -11.82 -8.31
N ALA A 114 28.90 -11.97 -8.19
CA ALA A 114 29.50 -13.25 -7.87
C ALA A 114 28.99 -13.75 -6.49
N PRO A 115 28.87 -15.08 -6.29
CA PRO A 115 28.52 -15.62 -4.98
C PRO A 115 29.46 -15.12 -3.88
N LYS A 116 28.94 -14.99 -2.66
CA LYS A 116 29.72 -14.51 -1.52
C LYS A 116 30.96 -15.39 -1.32
N GLY A 117 32.15 -14.79 -1.42
CA GLY A 117 33.44 -15.48 -1.28
C GLY A 117 34.10 -15.90 -2.60
N GLN A 118 33.52 -15.54 -3.75
CA GLN A 118 34.15 -15.72 -5.06
C GLN A 118 34.41 -14.36 -5.72
N ASP A 119 35.60 -14.19 -6.29
CA ASP A 119 35.98 -12.94 -6.96
C ASP A 119 35.44 -12.83 -8.39
N LYS A 120 35.00 -13.95 -8.97
CA LYS A 120 34.52 -14.02 -10.36
C LYS A 120 33.25 -14.85 -10.47
N PHE A 121 32.41 -14.44 -11.41
CA PHE A 121 31.25 -15.20 -11.83
C PHE A 121 31.65 -16.33 -12.79
N GLU A 122 31.12 -17.52 -12.55
CA GLU A 122 31.18 -18.67 -13.47
C GLU A 122 29.75 -19.11 -13.84
N ALA A 123 29.48 -19.27 -15.13
CA ALA A 123 28.18 -19.69 -15.60
C ALA A 123 27.91 -21.16 -15.26
N ILE A 124 26.72 -21.43 -14.71
CA ILE A 124 26.23 -22.80 -14.50
C ILE A 124 25.81 -23.38 -15.84
N GLU A 125 26.08 -24.66 -16.07
CA GLU A 125 25.61 -25.39 -17.26
C GLU A 125 24.08 -25.26 -17.41
N GLY A 126 23.62 -24.81 -18.58
CA GLY A 126 22.20 -24.55 -18.85
C GLY A 126 21.62 -23.25 -18.25
N GLY A 127 22.41 -22.46 -17.52
CA GLY A 127 22.03 -21.15 -16.97
C GLY A 127 22.34 -19.97 -17.90
N PHE A 128 21.98 -18.76 -17.46
CA PHE A 128 22.31 -17.53 -18.19
C PHE A 128 23.70 -17.02 -17.80
N SER A 129 24.41 -16.40 -18.75
CA SER A 129 25.75 -15.86 -18.52
C SER A 129 25.73 -14.35 -18.30
N CYS A 130 24.73 -13.64 -18.82
CA CYS A 130 24.67 -12.19 -18.69
C CYS A 130 23.23 -11.63 -18.77
N ALA A 131 23.08 -10.36 -18.36
CA ALA A 131 21.78 -9.68 -18.38
C ALA A 131 21.15 -9.60 -19.77
N LEU A 132 21.97 -9.52 -20.83
CA LEU A 132 21.50 -9.55 -22.22
C LEU A 132 20.73 -10.82 -22.55
N ASP A 133 21.17 -11.98 -22.04
CA ASP A 133 20.51 -13.25 -22.29
C ASP A 133 19.14 -13.29 -21.60
N LEU A 134 19.04 -12.72 -20.38
CA LEU A 134 17.78 -12.58 -19.66
C LEU A 134 16.79 -11.66 -20.41
N VAL A 135 17.25 -10.51 -20.93
CA VAL A 135 16.40 -9.61 -21.73
C VAL A 135 15.84 -10.34 -22.95
N LYS A 136 16.71 -11.03 -23.71
CA LYS A 136 16.30 -11.82 -24.89
C LYS A 136 15.31 -12.91 -24.52
N TYR A 137 15.56 -13.60 -23.41
CA TYR A 137 14.69 -14.67 -22.93
C TYR A 137 13.31 -14.15 -22.54
N ILE A 138 13.23 -13.07 -21.75
CA ILE A 138 11.95 -12.47 -21.35
C ILE A 138 11.16 -12.04 -22.58
N LYS A 139 11.80 -11.35 -23.55
CA LYS A 139 11.12 -10.96 -24.80
C LYS A 139 10.66 -12.15 -25.63
N LYS A 140 11.44 -13.23 -25.68
CA LYS A 140 11.09 -14.43 -26.43
C LYS A 140 9.89 -15.16 -25.83
N GLU A 141 9.91 -15.43 -24.53
CA GLU A 141 8.92 -16.30 -23.88
C GLU A 141 7.66 -15.53 -23.41
N PHE A 142 7.79 -14.25 -23.05
CA PHE A 142 6.69 -13.43 -22.51
C PHE A 142 6.28 -12.28 -23.44
N GLY A 143 6.91 -12.16 -24.62
CA GLY A 143 6.59 -11.17 -25.62
C GLY A 143 6.65 -9.74 -25.08
N SER A 144 5.54 -9.02 -25.20
CA SER A 144 5.38 -7.64 -24.73
C SER A 144 4.70 -7.55 -23.37
N TYR A 145 4.54 -8.63 -22.60
CA TYR A 145 3.87 -8.55 -21.30
C TYR A 145 4.66 -7.67 -20.32
N PHE A 146 5.96 -7.90 -20.18
CA PHE A 146 6.83 -7.16 -19.26
C PHE A 146 7.41 -5.89 -19.89
N GLY A 147 7.43 -4.82 -19.10
CA GLY A 147 8.39 -3.73 -19.22
C GLY A 147 9.72 -4.13 -18.59
N ILE A 148 10.83 -3.88 -19.28
CA ILE A 148 12.16 -4.35 -18.90
C ILE A 148 13.07 -3.15 -18.66
N GLY A 149 13.50 -2.95 -17.41
CA GLY A 149 14.62 -2.07 -17.09
C GLY A 149 15.95 -2.82 -17.21
N VAL A 150 17.04 -2.10 -17.43
CA VAL A 150 18.42 -2.63 -17.28
C VAL A 150 19.33 -1.66 -16.53
N ALA A 151 20.34 -2.19 -15.84
CA ALA A 151 21.36 -1.37 -15.18
C ALA A 151 22.32 -0.69 -16.18
N GLY A 152 22.64 0.58 -15.95
CA GLY A 152 23.72 1.32 -16.60
C GLY A 152 24.77 1.78 -15.58
N TYR A 153 26.02 1.99 -16.00
CA TYR A 153 27.12 2.32 -15.09
C TYR A 153 27.84 3.59 -15.58
N PRO A 154 27.57 4.77 -14.96
CA PRO A 154 28.15 6.03 -15.40
C PRO A 154 29.68 6.09 -15.36
N GLU A 155 30.30 5.22 -14.56
CA GLU A 155 31.76 5.11 -14.37
C GLU A 155 32.32 3.77 -14.91
N ALA A 156 31.54 3.06 -15.74
CA ALA A 156 31.71 1.65 -16.09
C ALA A 156 31.41 0.67 -14.93
N HIS A 157 31.22 -0.60 -15.27
CA HIS A 157 30.96 -1.65 -14.30
C HIS A 157 32.15 -1.79 -13.31
N PRO A 158 31.94 -2.02 -12.01
CA PRO A 158 33.02 -2.12 -11.02
C PRO A 158 34.13 -3.14 -11.38
N ASP A 159 33.74 -4.28 -11.95
CA ASP A 159 34.68 -5.31 -12.48
C ASP A 159 35.56 -4.80 -13.64
N SER A 160 35.19 -3.70 -14.28
CA SER A 160 35.87 -3.07 -15.41
C SER A 160 36.63 -1.79 -15.03
N ILE A 161 36.61 -1.37 -13.76
CA ILE A 161 37.35 -0.19 -13.29
C ILE A 161 38.80 -0.58 -13.00
N VAL A 162 39.72 0.10 -13.67
CA VAL A 162 41.18 -0.09 -13.62
C VAL A 162 41.90 1.25 -13.55
N ASP A 163 43.13 1.26 -13.02
CA ASP A 163 43.93 2.49 -12.84
C ASP A 163 44.50 3.05 -14.14
N ASP A 164 44.72 2.20 -15.17
CA ASP A 164 45.25 2.64 -16.46
C ASP A 164 44.22 3.47 -17.24
N PRO A 165 44.48 4.77 -17.53
CA PRO A 165 43.48 5.66 -18.13
C PRO A 165 43.03 5.25 -19.53
N GLU A 166 43.94 4.72 -20.36
CA GLU A 166 43.59 4.30 -21.72
C GLU A 166 42.74 3.03 -21.72
N GLN A 167 43.11 2.03 -20.91
CA GLN A 167 42.28 0.84 -20.73
C GLN A 167 40.95 1.19 -20.06
N MET A 168 40.91 2.11 -19.10
CA MET A 168 39.66 2.55 -18.45
C MET A 168 38.72 3.21 -19.45
N LYS A 169 39.24 4.08 -20.32
CA LYS A 169 38.47 4.70 -21.40
C LYS A 169 37.92 3.65 -22.35
N LYS A 170 38.72 2.65 -22.73
CA LYS A 170 38.27 1.53 -23.56
C LYS A 170 37.15 0.74 -22.87
N ASN A 171 37.37 0.33 -21.61
CA ASN A 171 36.38 -0.41 -20.81
C ASN A 171 35.05 0.33 -20.70
N TYR A 172 35.11 1.65 -20.49
CA TYR A 172 33.93 2.52 -20.42
C TYR A 172 33.08 2.47 -21.70
N PHE A 173 33.70 2.63 -22.87
CA PHE A 173 32.97 2.56 -24.14
C PHE A 173 32.50 1.14 -24.48
N GLU A 174 33.28 0.10 -24.16
CA GLU A 174 32.82 -1.30 -24.29
C GLU A 174 31.57 -1.58 -23.42
N ASN A 175 31.52 -0.99 -22.22
CA ASN A 175 30.35 -1.06 -21.34
C ASN A 175 29.12 -0.35 -21.95
N ILE A 176 29.31 0.79 -22.61
CA ILE A 176 28.24 1.49 -23.35
C ILE A 176 27.76 0.66 -24.55
N GLU A 177 28.67 0.05 -25.31
CA GLU A 177 28.32 -0.86 -26.41
C GLU A 177 27.52 -2.07 -25.92
N TYR A 178 27.92 -2.65 -24.79
CA TYR A 178 27.17 -3.74 -24.16
C TYR A 178 25.80 -3.28 -23.66
N LEU A 179 25.72 -2.09 -23.06
CA LEU A 179 24.44 -1.49 -22.66
C LEU A 179 23.52 -1.29 -23.87
N LYS A 180 24.06 -0.80 -24.99
CA LYS A 180 23.33 -0.70 -26.26
C LYS A 180 22.79 -2.06 -26.71
N LYS A 181 23.59 -3.13 -26.65
CA LYS A 181 23.11 -4.49 -26.99
C LYS A 181 21.91 -4.91 -26.14
N LYS A 182 21.88 -4.56 -24.85
CA LYS A 182 20.73 -4.84 -23.96
C LYS A 182 19.49 -4.03 -24.36
N VAL A 183 19.68 -2.75 -24.69
CA VAL A 183 18.59 -1.88 -25.19
C VAL A 183 18.04 -2.40 -26.52
N ASP A 184 18.92 -2.68 -27.49
CA ASP A 184 18.55 -3.22 -28.80
C ASP A 184 17.86 -4.60 -28.71
N ALA A 185 18.15 -5.39 -27.65
CA ALA A 185 17.45 -6.64 -27.37
C ALA A 185 16.04 -6.47 -26.78
N GLY A 186 15.65 -5.25 -26.42
CA GLY A 186 14.30 -4.90 -25.98
C GLY A 186 14.19 -4.33 -24.57
N ALA A 187 15.27 -3.84 -23.94
CA ALA A 187 15.13 -3.08 -22.71
C ALA A 187 14.48 -1.72 -22.97
N ASP A 188 13.51 -1.36 -22.13
CA ASP A 188 12.64 -0.20 -22.30
C ASP A 188 13.20 1.08 -21.68
N PHE A 189 14.02 0.97 -20.62
CA PHE A 189 14.71 2.09 -19.98
C PHE A 189 15.92 1.62 -19.15
N ILE A 190 16.73 2.58 -18.70
CA ILE A 190 17.96 2.34 -17.93
C ILE A 190 17.83 2.96 -16.55
N ILE A 191 18.26 2.24 -15.50
CA ILE A 191 18.53 2.80 -14.17
C ILE A 191 20.04 2.77 -13.96
N THR A 192 20.65 3.90 -13.61
CA THR A 192 22.11 3.95 -13.43
C THR A 192 22.51 3.54 -12.03
N GLN A 193 23.68 2.92 -11.90
CA GLN A 193 24.41 2.84 -10.63
C GLN A 193 24.58 4.25 -10.02
N LEU A 194 24.70 4.29 -8.70
CA LEU A 194 24.93 5.51 -7.93
C LEU A 194 26.21 6.24 -8.36
N PHE A 195 26.19 7.56 -8.26
CA PHE A 195 27.31 8.46 -8.50
C PHE A 195 27.24 9.62 -7.51
N TYR A 196 28.38 10.28 -7.27
CA TYR A 196 28.45 11.48 -6.42
C TYR A 196 28.92 12.72 -7.18
N ASP A 197 29.17 12.65 -8.48
CA ASP A 197 29.38 13.82 -9.35
C ASP A 197 28.35 13.83 -10.47
N ALA A 198 27.47 14.84 -10.48
CA ALA A 198 26.47 15.01 -11.52
C ALA A 198 27.06 15.13 -12.94
N ASN A 199 28.29 15.64 -13.10
CA ASN A 199 28.94 15.74 -14.41
C ASN A 199 29.24 14.36 -15.01
N ILE A 200 29.53 13.36 -14.17
CA ILE A 200 29.75 11.97 -14.62
C ILE A 200 28.47 11.43 -15.24
N PHE A 201 27.32 11.62 -14.59
CA PHE A 201 26.03 11.23 -15.15
C PHE A 201 25.71 11.97 -16.45
N ILE A 202 25.91 13.29 -16.49
CA ILE A 202 25.64 14.10 -17.69
C ILE A 202 26.49 13.63 -18.87
N LYS A 203 27.79 13.37 -18.65
CA LYS A 203 28.69 12.79 -19.64
C LYS A 203 28.17 11.43 -20.12
N PHE A 204 27.84 10.53 -19.19
CA PHE A 204 27.32 9.20 -19.52
C PHE A 204 26.05 9.25 -20.35
N MET A 205 25.11 10.14 -20.01
CA MET A 205 23.90 10.34 -20.79
C MET A 205 24.23 10.79 -22.21
N ASN A 206 25.12 11.78 -22.38
CA ASN A 206 25.53 12.26 -23.70
C ASN A 206 26.22 11.17 -24.52
N ASP A 207 27.12 10.38 -23.92
CA ASP A 207 27.81 9.29 -24.59
C ASP A 207 26.84 8.16 -24.99
N CYS A 208 25.86 7.84 -24.14
CA CYS A 208 24.78 6.91 -24.48
C CYS A 208 23.98 7.39 -25.70
N ARG A 209 23.64 8.70 -25.75
CA ARG A 209 22.95 9.29 -26.90
C ARG A 209 23.81 9.24 -28.17
N ALA A 210 25.11 9.52 -28.07
CA ALA A 210 26.06 9.40 -29.18
C ALA A 210 26.19 7.95 -29.69
N ALA A 211 26.06 6.95 -28.81
CA ALA A 211 26.00 5.55 -29.18
C ALA A 211 24.64 5.11 -29.78
N GLY A 212 23.63 6.00 -29.83
CA GLY A 212 22.31 5.71 -30.37
C GLY A 212 21.35 5.04 -29.39
N ILE A 213 21.62 5.09 -28.08
CA ILE A 213 20.65 4.70 -27.05
C ILE A 213 19.66 5.84 -26.88
N THR A 214 18.38 5.61 -27.18
CA THR A 214 17.33 6.65 -27.15
C THR A 214 16.33 6.50 -26.01
N CYS A 215 16.31 5.36 -25.31
CA CYS A 215 15.41 5.12 -24.20
C CYS A 215 15.71 6.04 -22.99
N PRO A 216 14.75 6.21 -22.06
CA PRO A 216 14.95 6.97 -20.84
C PRO A 216 16.10 6.41 -19.98
N ILE A 217 16.89 7.31 -19.39
CA ILE A 217 17.99 6.97 -18.47
C ILE A 217 17.70 7.66 -17.13
N LEU A 218 17.47 6.86 -16.09
CA LEU A 218 17.15 7.34 -14.75
C LEU A 218 18.42 7.38 -13.89
N PRO A 219 18.83 8.55 -13.37
CA PRO A 219 19.93 8.66 -12.43
C PRO A 219 19.58 7.97 -11.11
N GLY A 220 20.40 6.98 -10.71
CA GLY A 220 20.36 6.36 -9.40
C GLY A 220 21.02 7.26 -8.35
N ILE A 221 20.26 7.66 -7.33
CA ILE A 221 20.67 8.58 -6.28
C ILE A 221 20.60 7.86 -4.94
N MET A 222 21.76 7.68 -4.30
CA MET A 222 21.83 7.15 -2.94
C MET A 222 22.09 8.29 -1.95
N PRO A 223 21.13 8.63 -1.07
CA PRO A 223 21.35 9.66 -0.07
C PRO A 223 22.43 9.23 0.95
N ILE A 224 23.30 10.17 1.33
CA ILE A 224 24.27 9.94 2.42
C ILE A 224 23.50 9.97 3.76
N ALA A 225 23.27 8.78 4.34
CA ALA A 225 22.50 8.65 5.59
C ALA A 225 23.38 8.35 6.82
N SER A 226 24.57 7.80 6.62
CA SER A 226 25.57 7.53 7.67
C SER A 226 26.98 7.47 7.09
N TYR A 227 27.98 7.81 7.90
CA TYR A 227 29.39 7.78 7.48
C TYR A 227 29.85 6.37 7.09
N ALA A 228 29.58 5.38 7.95
CA ALA A 228 29.97 3.99 7.72
C ALA A 228 29.28 3.39 6.48
N GLY A 229 27.97 3.65 6.31
CA GLY A 229 27.21 3.19 5.15
C GLY A 229 27.73 3.80 3.84
N PHE A 230 28.03 5.10 3.87
CA PHE A 230 28.62 5.83 2.76
C PHE A 230 29.96 5.24 2.32
N LYS A 231 30.93 5.14 3.23
CA LYS A 231 32.27 4.58 2.94
C LYS A 231 32.21 3.15 2.40
N ARG A 232 31.34 2.32 2.99
CA ARG A 232 31.15 0.93 2.57
C ARG A 232 30.64 0.87 1.13
N MET A 233 29.61 1.63 0.81
CA MET A 233 28.99 1.55 -0.52
C MET A 233 29.89 2.12 -1.61
N THR A 234 30.52 3.28 -1.37
CA THR A 234 31.41 3.88 -2.37
C THR A 234 32.63 3.00 -2.66
N SER A 235 33.13 2.30 -1.64
CA SER A 235 34.20 1.31 -1.81
C SER A 235 33.73 0.09 -2.60
N PHE A 236 32.59 -0.50 -2.21
CA PHE A 236 32.03 -1.69 -2.86
C PHE A 236 31.71 -1.45 -4.34
N CYS A 237 31.12 -0.30 -4.67
CA CYS A 237 30.78 0.08 -6.03
C CYS A 237 31.94 0.71 -6.80
N LYS A 238 33.11 0.94 -6.17
CA LYS A 238 34.25 1.70 -6.72
C LYS A 238 33.84 3.08 -7.28
N THR A 239 32.89 3.74 -6.63
CA THR A 239 32.32 5.01 -7.07
C THR A 239 33.28 6.16 -6.79
N HIS A 240 33.51 7.02 -7.78
CA HIS A 240 34.23 8.28 -7.58
C HIS A 240 33.42 9.23 -6.69
N VAL A 241 34.06 9.72 -5.63
CA VAL A 241 33.51 10.75 -4.75
C VAL A 241 34.40 11.99 -4.83
N PRO A 242 33.86 13.15 -5.25
CA PRO A 242 34.59 14.41 -5.19
C PRO A 242 35.20 14.70 -3.81
N GLN A 243 36.45 15.18 -3.79
CA GLN A 243 37.22 15.37 -2.56
C GLN A 243 36.52 16.26 -1.53
N HIS A 244 35.87 17.34 -1.98
CA HIS A 244 35.13 18.24 -1.09
C HIS A 244 33.98 17.56 -0.33
N ILE A 245 33.38 16.50 -0.91
CA ILE A 245 32.34 15.70 -0.24
C ILE A 245 32.98 14.79 0.80
N LEU A 246 34.10 14.13 0.45
CA LEU A 246 34.86 13.31 1.40
C LEU A 246 35.27 14.11 2.62
N ASP A 247 35.84 15.30 2.40
CA ASP A 247 36.29 16.19 3.47
C ASP A 247 35.10 16.67 4.33
N ALA A 248 34.00 17.06 3.70
CA ALA A 248 32.80 17.51 4.41
C ALA A 248 32.18 16.41 5.28
N VAL A 249 32.06 15.19 4.74
CA VAL A 249 31.49 14.03 5.46
C VAL A 249 32.43 13.53 6.55
N GLU A 250 33.76 13.57 6.33
CA GLU A 250 34.76 13.22 7.34
C GLU A 250 34.72 14.18 8.54
N ALA A 251 34.55 15.48 8.30
CA ALA A 251 34.50 16.50 9.35
C ALA A 251 33.30 16.34 10.31
N ILE A 252 32.22 15.69 9.84
CA ILE A 252 30.98 15.48 10.61
C ILE A 252 30.72 13.99 10.90
N LYS A 253 31.74 13.13 10.78
CA LYS A 253 31.57 11.66 10.81
C LYS A 253 30.92 11.11 12.09
N ASP A 254 31.06 11.82 13.21
CA ASP A 254 30.54 11.43 14.52
C ASP A 254 29.17 12.08 14.84
N ASP A 255 28.62 12.89 13.92
CA ASP A 255 27.30 13.53 14.03
C ASP A 255 26.35 13.00 12.95
N GLU A 256 25.56 11.98 13.31
CA GLU A 256 24.61 11.34 12.39
C GLU A 256 23.56 12.31 11.82
N GLU A 257 23.14 13.31 12.60
CA GLU A 257 22.12 14.27 12.16
C GLU A 257 22.71 15.28 11.19
N ALA A 258 23.94 15.75 11.43
CA ALA A 258 24.68 16.56 10.48
C ALA A 258 24.93 15.80 9.17
N ILE A 259 25.31 14.52 9.22
CA ILE A 259 25.50 13.68 8.02
C ILE A 259 24.22 13.61 7.20
N LYS A 260 23.07 13.30 7.82
CA LYS A 260 21.78 13.21 7.12
C LYS A 260 21.40 14.55 6.49
N ASN A 261 21.56 15.65 7.21
CA ASN A 261 21.25 16.99 6.72
C ASN A 261 22.15 17.39 5.54
N PHE A 262 23.45 17.07 5.61
CA PHE A 262 24.38 17.23 4.51
C PHE A 262 23.97 16.38 3.30
N GLY A 263 23.71 15.08 3.52
CA GLY A 263 23.30 14.14 2.48
C GLY A 263 22.02 14.55 1.75
N ILE A 264 21.02 15.07 2.48
CA ILE A 264 19.81 15.63 1.89
C ILE A 264 20.14 16.84 1.03
N SER A 265 20.94 17.78 1.55
CA SER A 265 21.25 19.03 0.85
C SER A 265 22.05 18.78 -0.42
N TYR A 266 23.07 17.91 -0.33
CA TYR A 266 23.88 17.49 -1.47
C TYR A 266 23.07 16.68 -2.49
N GLY A 267 22.23 15.75 -2.03
CA GLY A 267 21.32 14.99 -2.90
C GLY A 267 20.40 15.91 -3.70
N VAL A 268 19.85 16.95 -3.08
CA VAL A 268 19.02 17.96 -3.77
C VAL A 268 19.81 18.71 -4.84
N GLU A 269 21.05 19.15 -4.54
CA GLU A 269 21.92 19.82 -5.52
C GLU A 269 22.19 18.93 -6.74
N MET A 270 22.61 17.69 -6.49
CA MET A 270 22.90 16.71 -7.54
C MET A 270 21.65 16.43 -8.38
N CYS A 271 20.51 16.18 -7.75
CA CYS A 271 19.23 15.97 -8.43
C CYS A 271 18.84 17.17 -9.30
N ARG A 272 18.93 18.42 -8.81
CA ARG A 272 18.65 19.62 -9.61
C ARG A 272 19.51 19.69 -10.85
N LYS A 273 20.81 19.38 -10.71
CA LYS A 273 21.76 19.43 -11.83
C LYS A 273 21.48 18.37 -12.89
N VAL A 274 21.18 17.12 -12.51
CA VAL A 274 20.86 16.06 -13.48
C VAL A 274 19.48 16.24 -14.14
N LEU A 275 18.49 16.74 -13.39
CA LEU A 275 17.18 17.10 -13.95
C LEU A 275 17.29 18.25 -14.95
N ALA A 276 18.05 19.31 -14.61
CA ALA A 276 18.30 20.43 -15.53
C ALA A 276 19.05 20.00 -16.81
N ALA A 277 19.85 18.94 -16.73
CA ALA A 277 20.54 18.37 -17.88
C ALA A 277 19.64 17.50 -18.78
N GLY A 278 18.40 17.19 -18.35
CA GLY A 278 17.43 16.43 -19.15
C GLY A 278 17.12 15.02 -18.65
N ALA A 279 17.53 14.65 -17.43
CA ALA A 279 17.02 13.44 -16.79
C ALA A 279 15.50 13.57 -16.57
N PRO A 280 14.69 12.55 -16.91
CA PRO A 280 13.23 12.65 -16.83
C PRO A 280 12.68 12.53 -15.41
N GLY A 281 13.50 12.02 -14.48
CA GLY A 281 13.17 11.80 -13.08
C GLY A 281 14.40 11.31 -12.33
N VAL A 282 14.25 10.93 -11.06
CA VAL A 282 15.33 10.41 -10.20
C VAL A 282 14.92 9.09 -9.55
N HIS A 283 15.85 8.15 -9.42
CA HIS A 283 15.62 6.86 -8.77
C HIS A 283 16.38 6.80 -7.45
N LEU A 284 15.67 6.66 -6.33
CA LEU A 284 16.24 6.84 -4.99
C LEU A 284 16.52 5.49 -4.32
N TYR A 285 17.79 5.20 -4.07
CA TYR A 285 18.22 4.05 -3.27
C TYR A 285 17.96 4.33 -1.78
N THR A 286 16.83 3.84 -1.27
CA THR A 286 16.37 4.21 0.09
C THR A 286 17.16 3.54 1.20
N LEU A 287 17.78 2.39 0.92
CA LEU A 287 18.33 1.48 1.93
C LEU A 287 17.30 1.13 3.02
N ASN A 288 16.02 1.03 2.65
CA ASN A 288 14.90 0.87 3.57
C ASN A 288 14.84 1.99 4.64
N LEU A 289 15.35 3.19 4.35
CA LEU A 289 15.25 4.38 5.20
C LEU A 289 14.35 5.43 4.56
N GLU A 290 13.68 6.23 5.38
CA GLU A 290 12.64 7.16 4.92
C GLU A 290 13.15 8.61 4.84
N ARG A 291 13.74 9.10 5.93
CA ARG A 291 14.03 10.53 6.14
C ARG A 291 14.82 11.19 5.01
N SER A 292 15.93 10.58 4.58
CA SER A 292 16.80 11.22 3.58
C SER A 292 16.19 11.22 2.19
N ALA A 293 15.49 10.14 1.81
CA ALA A 293 14.83 10.04 0.52
C ALA A 293 13.66 11.03 0.40
N VAL A 294 12.81 11.09 1.44
CA VAL A 294 11.69 12.06 1.53
C VAL A 294 12.21 13.48 1.52
N GLY A 295 13.20 13.80 2.38
CA GLY A 295 13.73 15.16 2.47
C GLY A 295 14.34 15.69 1.16
N ILE A 296 14.86 14.81 0.30
CA ILE A 296 15.31 15.19 -1.05
C ILE A 296 14.11 15.50 -1.94
N VAL A 297 13.13 14.58 -2.02
CA VAL A 297 11.97 14.72 -2.89
C VAL A 297 11.13 15.95 -2.53
N GLU A 298 10.93 16.21 -1.24
CA GLU A 298 10.23 17.40 -0.74
C GLU A 298 10.93 18.69 -1.17
N LYS A 299 12.24 18.80 -0.94
CA LYS A 299 13.04 20.00 -1.29
C LYS A 299 13.21 20.19 -2.80
N LEU A 300 13.03 19.14 -3.59
CA LEU A 300 12.98 19.22 -5.05
C LEU A 300 11.64 19.77 -5.56
N GLY A 301 10.57 19.67 -4.78
CA GLY A 301 9.23 20.10 -5.21
C GLY A 301 8.66 19.26 -6.35
N ILE A 302 9.13 18.01 -6.52
CA ILE A 302 8.72 17.10 -7.60
C ILE A 302 7.60 16.13 -7.17
N MET A 303 7.07 16.32 -5.96
CA MET A 303 5.87 15.61 -5.51
C MET A 303 4.66 15.98 -6.38
N PRO A 304 3.68 15.08 -6.55
CA PRO A 304 2.42 15.44 -7.16
C PRO A 304 1.79 16.65 -6.44
N GLU A 305 1.39 17.68 -7.20
CA GLU A 305 0.70 18.88 -6.68
C GLU A 305 -0.63 18.52 -5.97
N GLN A 306 -1.12 17.30 -6.22
CA GLN A 306 -2.40 16.75 -5.80
C GLN A 306 -2.32 15.92 -4.50
N LEU A 307 -1.37 16.18 -3.60
CA LEU A 307 -1.48 15.63 -2.22
C LEU A 307 -2.79 16.09 -1.52
N GLY A 308 -3.41 17.17 -2.00
CA GLY A 308 -4.74 17.67 -1.58
C GLY A 308 -5.95 17.21 -2.44
N SER A 309 -5.77 16.39 -3.48
CA SER A 309 -6.85 15.73 -4.24
C SER A 309 -6.56 14.24 -4.17
N ARG A 310 -6.88 13.68 -3.01
CA ARG A 310 -6.45 12.35 -2.56
C ARG A 310 -7.17 11.27 -3.37
N PHE A 311 -6.43 10.69 -4.31
CA PHE A 311 -6.79 9.48 -5.06
C PHE A 311 -8.05 9.62 -5.96
N PRO A 312 -8.16 8.84 -7.05
CA PRO A 312 -9.36 8.85 -7.89
C PRO A 312 -10.60 8.27 -7.16
N LEU A 313 -10.38 7.56 -6.05
CA LEU A 313 -11.39 6.98 -5.16
C LEU A 313 -10.96 7.28 -3.71
N PRO A 314 -11.84 7.15 -2.71
CA PRO A 314 -11.48 7.31 -1.29
C PRO A 314 -10.43 6.31 -0.77
N TRP A 315 -10.02 5.33 -1.59
CA TRP A 315 -8.91 4.42 -1.34
C TRP A 315 -7.96 4.41 -2.53
N ARG A 316 -6.75 3.91 -2.32
CA ARG A 316 -5.76 3.71 -3.39
C ARG A 316 -6.19 2.55 -4.29
N PRO A 317 -6.42 2.77 -5.61
CA PRO A 317 -6.76 1.69 -6.52
C PRO A 317 -5.60 0.70 -6.66
N ALA A 318 -5.94 -0.54 -7.06
CA ALA A 318 -4.93 -1.51 -7.45
C ALA A 318 -4.16 -1.02 -8.69
N SER A 319 -2.90 -1.44 -8.82
CA SER A 319 -2.09 -1.14 -9.99
C SER A 319 -2.71 -1.70 -11.28
N ILE A 320 -2.55 -0.97 -12.38
CA ILE A 320 -3.10 -1.35 -13.70
C ILE A 320 -2.61 -2.73 -14.13
N GLY A 321 -3.52 -3.57 -14.62
CA GLY A 321 -3.21 -4.90 -15.11
C GLY A 321 -3.30 -6.00 -14.05
N THR A 322 -3.81 -5.65 -12.87
CA THR A 322 -4.41 -6.57 -11.91
C THR A 322 -5.88 -6.79 -12.27
N ASP A 323 -6.48 -7.91 -11.88
CA ASP A 323 -7.91 -8.17 -12.10
C ASP A 323 -8.80 -7.11 -11.40
N ARG A 324 -8.25 -6.44 -10.37
CA ARG A 324 -8.89 -5.37 -9.59
C ARG A 324 -8.84 -3.98 -10.20
N THR A 325 -8.21 -3.80 -11.36
CA THR A 325 -7.99 -2.45 -11.94
C THR A 325 -9.29 -1.66 -12.10
N ASN A 326 -10.41 -2.35 -12.34
CA ASN A 326 -11.72 -1.72 -12.57
C ASN A 326 -12.61 -1.68 -11.31
N GLU A 327 -12.09 -2.04 -10.14
CA GLU A 327 -12.84 -1.97 -8.88
C GLU A 327 -13.11 -0.51 -8.51
N GLY A 328 -14.39 -0.14 -8.47
CA GLY A 328 -14.84 1.21 -8.19
C GLY A 328 -15.81 1.34 -7.02
N VAL A 329 -16.26 0.21 -6.43
CA VAL A 329 -17.20 0.20 -5.30
C VAL A 329 -16.76 -0.85 -4.26
N ARG A 330 -16.75 -0.47 -2.98
CA ARG A 330 -16.47 -1.34 -1.82
C ARG A 330 -17.49 -1.13 -0.70
N PRO A 331 -17.69 -2.11 0.19
CA PRO A 331 -18.45 -1.88 1.41
C PRO A 331 -17.65 -1.00 2.38
N ILE A 332 -18.32 -0.08 3.05
CA ILE A 332 -17.69 0.86 3.98
C ILE A 332 -17.04 0.18 5.21
N PHE A 333 -17.48 -1.04 5.55
CA PHE A 333 -17.04 -1.78 6.73
C PHE A 333 -15.52 -2.02 6.78
N TRP A 334 -14.87 -2.20 5.63
CA TRP A 334 -13.41 -2.36 5.53
C TRP A 334 -12.67 -1.06 5.17
N ALA A 335 -13.30 0.11 5.30
CA ALA A 335 -12.64 1.39 4.99
C ALA A 335 -11.34 1.60 5.77
N ASN A 336 -11.31 1.14 7.03
CA ASN A 336 -10.12 1.21 7.90
C ASN A 336 -9.23 -0.04 7.82
N ARG A 337 -9.63 -1.06 7.03
CA ARG A 337 -8.92 -2.34 6.84
C ARG A 337 -8.84 -2.77 5.36
N PRO A 338 -8.29 -1.92 4.47
CA PRO A 338 -8.29 -2.18 3.04
C PRO A 338 -7.51 -3.44 2.63
N LYS A 339 -6.44 -3.83 3.34
CA LYS A 339 -5.67 -5.04 3.02
C LYS A 339 -6.47 -6.29 3.31
N SER A 340 -7.14 -6.36 4.46
CA SER A 340 -8.04 -7.46 4.81
C SER A 340 -9.10 -7.65 3.73
N TYR A 341 -9.73 -6.56 3.28
CA TYR A 341 -10.68 -6.62 2.16
C TYR A 341 -10.05 -7.18 0.87
N VAL A 342 -8.85 -6.71 0.48
CA VAL A 342 -8.15 -7.21 -0.70
C VAL A 342 -7.79 -8.69 -0.57
N LEU A 343 -7.39 -9.16 0.60
CA LEU A 343 -7.10 -10.58 0.84
C LEU A 343 -8.37 -11.43 0.77
N ARG A 344 -9.47 -10.99 1.39
CA ARG A 344 -10.79 -11.67 1.38
C ARG A 344 -11.39 -11.81 0.00
N THR A 345 -11.12 -10.85 -0.86
CA THR A 345 -11.67 -10.83 -2.22
C THR A 345 -10.64 -11.27 -3.26
N SER A 346 -9.46 -11.77 -2.85
CA SER A 346 -8.33 -12.09 -3.74
C SER A 346 -8.61 -13.21 -4.74
N HIS A 347 -9.57 -14.08 -4.43
CA HIS A 347 -10.01 -15.18 -5.29
C HIS A 347 -11.03 -14.74 -6.35
N TRP A 348 -11.48 -13.48 -6.34
CA TRP A 348 -12.43 -12.98 -7.33
C TRP A 348 -11.75 -12.75 -8.67
N THR A 349 -12.47 -13.10 -9.74
CA THR A 349 -12.09 -12.81 -11.13
C THR A 349 -12.74 -11.52 -11.66
N GLU A 350 -13.85 -11.09 -11.06
CA GLU A 350 -14.58 -9.87 -11.43
C GLU A 350 -14.85 -9.01 -10.18
N PHE A 351 -14.73 -7.69 -10.32
CA PHE A 351 -14.87 -6.73 -9.23
C PHE A 351 -15.97 -5.68 -9.53
N PRO A 352 -16.74 -5.23 -8.52
CA PRO A 352 -17.73 -4.17 -8.68
C PRO A 352 -17.11 -2.87 -9.17
N SER A 353 -17.54 -2.39 -10.34
CA SER A 353 -17.00 -1.18 -10.97
C SER A 353 -17.87 0.06 -10.73
N LYS A 354 -19.18 -0.03 -11.03
CA LYS A 354 -20.13 1.10 -10.89
C LYS A 354 -21.17 0.90 -9.80
N SER A 355 -21.57 -0.34 -9.53
CA SER A 355 -22.58 -0.68 -8.53
C SER A 355 -22.25 -2.01 -7.86
N TRP A 356 -22.58 -2.11 -6.57
CA TRP A 356 -22.46 -3.36 -5.81
C TRP A 356 -23.57 -4.36 -6.14
N THR A 357 -24.68 -3.92 -6.75
CA THR A 357 -25.85 -4.77 -7.05
C THR A 357 -25.51 -6.00 -7.89
N SER A 358 -24.53 -5.89 -8.81
CA SER A 358 -24.10 -7.02 -9.63
C SER A 358 -23.57 -8.20 -8.80
N LYS A 359 -22.93 -7.94 -7.66
CA LYS A 359 -22.47 -9.00 -6.76
C LYS A 359 -23.59 -9.64 -5.96
N LEU A 360 -24.58 -8.85 -5.54
CA LEU A 360 -25.77 -9.38 -4.86
C LEU A 360 -26.57 -10.30 -5.79
N LEU A 361 -26.73 -9.93 -7.07
CA LEU A 361 -27.44 -10.73 -8.07
C LEU A 361 -26.69 -12.04 -8.42
N ALA A 362 -25.36 -11.99 -8.53
CA ALA A 362 -24.55 -13.19 -8.76
C ALA A 362 -24.65 -14.19 -7.59
N SER A 363 -24.71 -13.68 -6.36
CA SER A 363 -24.95 -14.47 -5.15
C SER A 363 -26.36 -15.08 -5.12
N ALA A 364 -27.38 -14.30 -5.52
CA ALA A 364 -28.78 -14.75 -5.50
C ALA A 364 -29.10 -15.79 -6.60
N ALA A 365 -28.43 -15.73 -7.75
CA ALA A 365 -28.63 -16.68 -8.85
C ALA A 365 -28.16 -18.12 -8.53
N PHE A 366 -27.29 -18.30 -7.54
CA PHE A 366 -26.88 -19.63 -7.06
C PHE A 366 -27.87 -20.25 -6.07
N ASP A 367 -28.72 -19.44 -5.43
CA ASP A 367 -29.69 -19.88 -4.40
C ASP A 367 -31.09 -20.20 -4.97
N SER A 368 -31.27 -20.14 -6.30
CA SER A 368 -32.56 -20.35 -6.97
C SER A 368 -33.04 -21.83 -7.00
N SER A 369 -32.58 -22.65 -6.05
CA SER A 369 -33.11 -24.00 -5.79
C SER A 369 -34.19 -24.03 -4.71
N VAL A 370 -34.56 -22.87 -4.15
CA VAL A 370 -35.62 -22.74 -3.16
C VAL A 370 -36.86 -22.10 -3.82
N ASP A 371 -37.97 -22.84 -3.80
CA ASP A 371 -39.26 -22.52 -4.44
C ASP A 371 -39.72 -21.07 -4.21
N GLN A 372 -39.98 -20.35 -5.31
CA GLN A 372 -40.58 -19.02 -5.29
C GLN A 372 -42.09 -19.10 -5.04
N LYS A 373 -42.58 -18.48 -3.97
CA LYS A 373 -43.98 -18.04 -3.82
C LYS A 373 -44.07 -16.51 -3.76
N PRO A 374 -45.17 -15.91 -4.23
CA PRO A 374 -45.26 -14.46 -4.46
C PRO A 374 -45.35 -13.67 -3.15
N LEU A 375 -44.63 -12.54 -3.09
CA LEU A 375 -44.70 -11.56 -2.00
C LEU A 375 -46.01 -10.77 -2.05
N SER A 376 -46.95 -11.13 -1.20
CA SER A 376 -47.95 -10.21 -0.67
C SER A 376 -48.17 -10.55 0.79
N ASP A 377 -48.23 -9.50 1.62
CA ASP A 377 -48.34 -9.50 3.08
C ASP A 377 -47.01 -9.56 3.83
N ALA A 378 -46.90 -8.72 4.87
CA ALA A 378 -45.74 -8.57 5.72
C ALA A 378 -45.33 -9.92 6.36
N VAL A 379 -44.35 -10.59 5.74
CA VAL A 379 -43.80 -11.84 6.26
C VAL A 379 -42.65 -11.50 7.21
N ASN A 380 -42.79 -11.93 8.47
CA ASN A 380 -41.69 -12.12 9.40
C ASN A 380 -40.48 -12.73 8.67
N VAL A 381 -39.41 -11.96 8.52
CA VAL A 381 -38.12 -12.42 7.98
C VAL A 381 -37.49 -13.33 9.03
N ALA A 382 -37.99 -14.55 9.13
CA ALA A 382 -37.55 -15.56 10.07
C ALA A 382 -37.51 -16.92 9.37
N THR A 383 -36.74 -17.02 8.29
CA THR A 383 -36.20 -18.29 7.75
C THR A 383 -35.28 -18.07 6.53
N VAL A 384 -34.46 -17.01 6.54
CA VAL A 384 -33.18 -17.04 5.83
C VAL A 384 -32.13 -17.09 6.92
N THR A 385 -31.41 -18.19 7.04
CA THR A 385 -30.38 -18.33 8.08
C THR A 385 -29.24 -17.37 7.74
N GLU A 386 -28.76 -16.62 8.73
CA GLU A 386 -27.65 -15.65 8.61
C GLU A 386 -26.44 -16.22 7.85
N ALA A 387 -26.19 -17.52 8.02
CA ALA A 387 -25.13 -18.28 7.36
C ALA A 387 -25.25 -18.36 5.82
N SER A 388 -26.46 -18.36 5.23
CA SER A 388 -26.61 -18.43 3.76
C SER A 388 -26.33 -17.07 3.09
N LEU A 389 -26.63 -15.97 3.79
CA LEU A 389 -26.43 -14.59 3.31
C LEU A 389 -24.97 -14.13 3.37
N ALA A 390 -24.20 -14.56 4.39
CA ALA A 390 -22.83 -14.11 4.61
C ALA A 390 -21.78 -14.82 3.74
N SER A 391 -21.98 -16.11 3.43
CA SER A 391 -20.95 -16.99 2.85
C SER A 391 -20.68 -16.80 1.36
N HIS A 392 -21.47 -15.98 0.66
CA HIS A 392 -21.43 -15.89 -0.80
C HIS A 392 -21.00 -14.52 -1.36
N VAL A 393 -20.87 -13.48 -0.51
CA VAL A 393 -20.56 -12.12 -0.98
C VAL A 393 -19.11 -11.74 -0.79
N ILE A 394 -18.49 -12.02 0.36
CA ILE A 394 -17.06 -11.77 0.64
C ILE A 394 -16.49 -13.01 1.31
N GLY A 395 -15.38 -13.53 0.77
CA GLY A 395 -14.83 -14.81 1.23
C GLY A 395 -14.28 -14.76 2.66
N ASP A 396 -14.29 -15.92 3.29
CA ASP A 396 -13.54 -16.16 4.51
C ASP A 396 -12.04 -16.22 4.19
N VAL A 397 -11.26 -15.44 4.93
CA VAL A 397 -9.81 -15.66 4.99
C VAL A 397 -9.57 -16.66 6.11
N ASN A 398 -8.72 -17.64 5.85
CA ASN A 398 -8.27 -18.56 6.89
C ASN A 398 -7.76 -17.74 8.08
N LYS A 399 -8.33 -17.92 9.28
CA LYS A 399 -8.05 -17.10 10.48
C LYS A 399 -6.53 -16.90 10.70
N TYR A 400 -5.75 -17.95 10.45
CA TYR A 400 -4.28 -17.94 10.55
C TYR A 400 -3.55 -16.96 9.60
N GLN A 401 -4.13 -16.61 8.44
CA GLN A 401 -3.54 -15.66 7.49
C GLN A 401 -3.83 -14.20 7.85
N MET A 402 -4.94 -13.93 8.55
CA MET A 402 -5.32 -12.58 9.02
C MET A 402 -4.43 -12.09 10.16
N THR A 403 -4.16 -12.95 11.15
CA THR A 403 -3.50 -12.55 12.40
C THR A 403 -1.98 -12.38 12.23
N ARG A 404 -1.31 -13.20 11.41
CA ARG A 404 0.15 -13.13 11.21
C ARG A 404 0.60 -12.02 10.25
N HIS A 405 -0.25 -11.53 9.35
CA HIS A 405 0.17 -10.50 8.40
C HIS A 405 -0.01 -9.06 8.90
N ILE A 406 -0.60 -8.86 10.09
CA ILE A 406 -1.04 -7.53 10.54
C ILE A 406 -0.47 -7.12 11.91
N CYS A 407 0.20 -7.99 12.68
CA CYS A 407 0.77 -7.58 13.96
C CYS A 407 2.18 -8.13 14.20
N SER A 408 3.18 -7.35 13.78
CA SER A 408 4.57 -7.55 14.19
C SER A 408 4.68 -7.54 15.73
N THR A 409 5.66 -8.23 16.30
CA THR A 409 5.92 -8.19 17.74
C THR A 409 6.06 -6.74 18.24
N LEU A 410 6.66 -5.87 17.44
CA LEU A 410 6.76 -4.43 17.73
C LEU A 410 5.40 -3.71 17.73
N ARG A 411 4.50 -4.02 16.80
CA ARG A 411 3.13 -3.48 16.82
C ARG A 411 2.40 -3.96 18.06
N GLN A 412 2.52 -5.24 18.43
CA GLN A 412 1.91 -5.79 19.64
C GLN A 412 2.44 -5.10 20.92
N GLU A 413 3.75 -4.92 21.05
CA GLU A 413 4.36 -4.20 22.16
C GLU A 413 3.90 -2.74 22.23
N ARG A 414 3.89 -2.04 21.09
CA ARG A 414 3.41 -0.65 20.99
C ARG A 414 1.93 -0.54 21.33
N SER A 415 1.12 -1.45 20.80
CA SER A 415 -0.32 -1.52 21.07
C SER A 415 -0.58 -1.79 22.55
N ARG A 416 0.13 -2.71 23.17
CA ARG A 416 0.01 -2.97 24.63
C ARG A 416 0.42 -1.75 25.46
N ALA A 417 1.49 -1.07 25.08
CA ALA A 417 1.89 0.17 25.74
C ALA A 417 0.84 1.29 25.58
N SER A 418 0.15 1.34 24.44
CA SER A 418 -0.83 2.39 24.10
C SER A 418 -2.24 2.10 24.64
N TRP A 419 -2.69 0.85 24.58
CA TRP A 419 -4.03 0.41 24.96
C TRP A 419 -4.13 -0.01 26.44
N GLY A 420 -3.02 0.05 27.17
CA GLY A 420 -2.92 -0.26 28.59
C GLY A 420 -2.09 -1.51 28.85
N ILE A 421 -1.13 -1.39 29.76
CA ILE A 421 -0.32 -2.54 30.21
C ILE A 421 -1.21 -3.58 30.90
N GLU A 422 -2.29 -3.12 31.55
CA GLU A 422 -3.37 -3.89 32.14
C GLU A 422 -4.71 -3.20 31.85
N VAL A 423 -5.70 -3.99 31.44
CA VAL A 423 -7.11 -3.61 31.31
C VAL A 423 -7.87 -4.23 32.46
N SER A 424 -8.27 -3.45 33.46
CA SER A 424 -8.88 -3.99 34.69
C SER A 424 -10.39 -4.12 34.63
N ASN A 425 -11.06 -3.36 33.76
CA ASN A 425 -12.53 -3.30 33.63
C ASN A 425 -12.93 -2.63 32.30
N VAL A 426 -14.24 -2.59 32.03
CA VAL A 426 -14.80 -1.99 30.81
C VAL A 426 -14.55 -0.47 30.72
N GLU A 427 -14.47 0.27 31.83
CA GLU A 427 -14.17 1.71 31.80
C GLU A 427 -12.78 2.00 31.24
N ALA A 428 -11.79 1.14 31.52
CA ALA A 428 -10.47 1.24 30.91
C ALA A 428 -10.55 1.07 29.38
N VAL A 429 -11.39 0.16 28.89
CA VAL A 429 -11.61 -0.03 27.44
C VAL A 429 -12.25 1.21 26.82
N LYS A 430 -13.30 1.77 27.45
CA LYS A 430 -13.94 3.01 26.99
C LYS A 430 -12.96 4.18 26.90
N ASP A 431 -12.06 4.32 27.88
CA ASP A 431 -11.06 5.37 27.90
C ASP A 431 -10.05 5.23 26.75
N VAL A 432 -9.65 4.01 26.39
CA VAL A 432 -8.78 3.76 25.22
C VAL A 432 -9.43 4.26 23.94
N PHE A 433 -10.70 3.95 23.70
CA PHE A 433 -11.41 4.47 22.52
C PHE A 433 -11.52 6.00 22.56
N ALA A 434 -11.80 6.60 23.72
CA ALA A 434 -11.89 8.05 23.85
C ALA A 434 -10.54 8.74 23.55
N LYS A 435 -9.45 8.23 24.14
CA LYS A 435 -8.08 8.71 23.90
C LYS A 435 -7.66 8.57 22.44
N PHE A 436 -8.09 7.51 21.76
CA PHE A 436 -7.91 7.40 20.33
C PHE A 436 -8.51 8.60 19.62
N TYR A 437 -9.80 8.89 19.75
CA TYR A 437 -10.42 10.04 19.06
C TYR A 437 -9.83 11.39 19.48
N LEU A 438 -9.37 11.55 20.73
CA LEU A 438 -8.67 12.75 21.19
C LEU A 438 -7.26 12.92 20.58
N GLY A 439 -6.77 11.93 19.83
CA GLY A 439 -5.46 11.96 19.16
C GLY A 439 -4.30 11.57 20.07
N GLU A 440 -4.57 11.04 21.26
CA GLU A 440 -3.56 10.56 22.19
C GLU A 440 -3.02 9.18 21.77
N LEU A 441 -3.81 8.40 21.03
CA LEU A 441 -3.43 7.09 20.50
C LEU A 441 -3.37 7.10 18.97
N ARG A 442 -2.53 6.22 18.42
CA ARG A 442 -2.30 6.10 16.97
C ARG A 442 -3.21 5.10 16.26
N GLY A 443 -3.88 4.21 16.98
CA GLY A 443 -4.71 3.17 16.38
C GLY A 443 -5.51 2.37 17.38
N LEU A 444 -6.46 1.60 16.86
CA LEU A 444 -7.25 0.57 17.52
C LEU A 444 -7.18 -0.72 16.67
N PRO A 445 -7.61 -1.89 17.17
CA PRO A 445 -7.58 -3.14 16.40
C PRO A 445 -8.23 -3.06 15.01
N TRP A 446 -9.28 -2.25 14.87
CA TRP A 446 -10.02 -2.08 13.61
C TRP A 446 -9.35 -1.16 12.58
N PHE A 447 -8.12 -0.70 12.83
CA PHE A 447 -7.34 0.15 11.93
C PHE A 447 -6.04 -0.54 11.53
N GLU A 448 -5.83 -0.74 10.22
CA GLU A 448 -4.61 -1.38 9.68
C GLU A 448 -3.38 -0.47 9.66
N HIS A 449 -3.57 0.84 9.83
CA HIS A 449 -2.50 1.83 9.79
C HIS A 449 -2.60 2.78 11.00
N ASP A 450 -1.48 3.38 11.39
CA ASP A 450 -1.47 4.46 12.38
C ASP A 450 -2.25 5.66 11.80
N VAL A 451 -3.41 5.96 12.40
CA VAL A 451 -4.24 7.11 12.08
C VAL A 451 -4.45 7.90 13.37
N PRO A 452 -3.68 8.98 13.61
CA PRO A 452 -3.85 9.81 14.81
C PRO A 452 -5.29 10.32 14.93
N GLY A 453 -6.00 9.80 15.93
CA GLY A 453 -7.38 10.11 16.27
C GLY A 453 -8.36 10.29 15.13
N ALA A 454 -8.46 9.33 14.21
CA ALA A 454 -9.37 9.43 13.07
C ALA A 454 -9.21 10.76 12.30
N ALA A 455 -7.96 11.10 11.92
CA ALA A 455 -7.54 12.35 11.27
C ALA A 455 -8.38 12.82 10.04
N ALA A 456 -9.31 11.99 9.55
CA ALA A 456 -10.32 12.34 8.55
C ALA A 456 -11.59 13.00 9.15
N ALA A 457 -11.63 13.28 10.46
CA ALA A 457 -12.75 13.95 11.14
C ALA A 457 -12.34 15.33 11.68
N SER A 458 -13.30 16.27 11.78
CA SER A 458 -13.06 17.57 12.42
C SER A 458 -12.74 17.41 13.91
N ILE A 459 -12.12 18.42 14.54
CA ILE A 459 -11.83 18.38 15.99
C ILE A 459 -13.12 18.16 16.79
N GLU A 460 -14.18 18.87 16.43
CA GLU A 460 -15.48 18.82 17.11
C GLU A 460 -16.12 17.43 17.03
N LEU A 461 -16.08 16.81 15.85
CA LEU A 461 -16.58 15.45 15.65
C LEU A 461 -15.80 14.46 16.53
N ARG A 462 -14.48 14.58 16.58
CA ARG A 462 -13.63 13.71 17.41
C ARG A 462 -13.93 13.84 18.90
N GLU A 463 -14.16 15.05 19.39
CA GLU A 463 -14.56 15.27 20.78
C GLU A 463 -15.92 14.63 21.10
N GLN A 464 -16.90 14.76 20.20
CA GLN A 464 -18.21 14.12 20.35
C GLN A 464 -18.08 12.59 20.37
N LEU A 465 -17.30 12.01 19.46
CA LEU A 465 -17.03 10.57 19.43
C LEU A 465 -16.35 10.09 20.72
N ALA A 466 -15.39 10.86 21.25
CA ALA A 466 -14.76 10.54 22.53
C ALA A 466 -15.76 10.51 23.69
N VAL A 467 -16.74 11.43 23.70
CA VAL A 467 -17.83 11.44 24.69
C VAL A 467 -18.72 10.20 24.54
N LEU A 468 -19.07 9.80 23.32
CA LEU A 468 -19.85 8.58 23.07
C LEU A 468 -19.11 7.33 23.55
N CYS A 469 -17.81 7.22 23.28
CA CYS A 469 -16.96 6.14 23.76
C CYS A 469 -16.97 6.05 25.29
N ARG A 470 -16.85 7.17 26.00
CA ARG A 470 -16.96 7.21 27.48
C ARG A 470 -18.33 6.80 27.99
N LYS A 471 -19.40 7.01 27.22
CA LYS A 471 -20.76 6.52 27.53
C LYS A 471 -20.96 5.04 27.21
N GLY A 472 -19.99 4.37 26.58
CA GLY A 472 -20.05 2.94 26.25
C GLY A 472 -20.46 2.61 24.81
N ILE A 473 -20.49 3.60 23.92
CA ILE A 473 -20.64 3.41 22.48
C ILE A 473 -19.24 3.37 21.88
N LEU A 474 -18.69 2.17 21.71
CA LEU A 474 -17.30 1.95 21.32
C LEU A 474 -17.14 2.07 19.80
N VAL A 475 -16.97 3.30 19.30
CA VAL A 475 -16.95 3.62 17.86
C VAL A 475 -15.68 3.11 17.18
N MET A 476 -15.83 2.30 16.12
CA MET A 476 -14.72 1.77 15.32
C MET A 476 -14.65 2.35 13.90
N ASN A 477 -15.75 2.87 13.38
CA ASN A 477 -15.80 3.48 12.07
C ASN A 477 -16.84 4.61 12.04
N CYS A 478 -16.52 5.68 11.33
CA CYS A 478 -17.39 6.82 11.18
C CYS A 478 -17.04 7.58 9.90
N GLN A 479 -18.05 8.21 9.29
CA GLN A 479 -17.84 9.28 8.31
C GLN A 479 -18.85 10.41 8.57
N PRO A 480 -18.43 11.68 8.46
CA PRO A 480 -19.34 12.81 8.55
C PRO A 480 -20.28 12.85 7.34
N SER A 481 -21.36 13.64 7.45
CA SER A 481 -22.11 14.04 6.26
C SER A 481 -21.30 15.05 5.44
N ALA A 482 -21.39 14.95 4.12
CA ALA A 482 -20.79 15.88 3.18
C ALA A 482 -21.84 16.26 2.14
N ARG A 483 -22.01 17.57 1.91
CA ARG A 483 -23.03 18.13 1.02
C ARG A 483 -22.36 19.09 0.06
N GLU A 484 -22.30 18.69 -1.22
CA GLU A 484 -21.71 19.52 -2.27
C GLU A 484 -20.29 19.97 -1.89
N THR A 485 -19.55 19.10 -1.20
CA THR A 485 -18.20 19.44 -0.75
C THR A 485 -17.25 19.37 -1.94
N PRO A 486 -16.37 20.35 -2.17
CA PRO A 486 -15.44 20.29 -3.29
C PRO A 486 -14.59 19.02 -3.27
N ALA A 487 -14.33 18.43 -4.44
CA ALA A 487 -13.46 17.25 -4.58
C ALA A 487 -12.02 17.49 -4.08
N THR A 488 -11.62 18.75 -3.91
CA THR A 488 -10.33 19.19 -3.37
C THR A 488 -10.36 19.44 -1.86
N ASP A 489 -11.46 19.12 -1.18
CA ASP A 489 -11.56 19.28 0.27
C ASP A 489 -10.51 18.41 0.99
N PRO A 490 -9.75 18.97 1.96
CA PRO A 490 -8.64 18.25 2.58
C PRO A 490 -9.07 17.10 3.51
N VAL A 491 -10.34 17.05 3.91
CA VAL A 491 -10.88 16.08 4.86
C VAL A 491 -11.61 14.96 4.13
N VAL A 492 -12.55 15.31 3.24
CA VAL A 492 -13.45 14.34 2.57
C VAL A 492 -13.31 14.31 1.04
N GLY A 493 -12.50 15.19 0.45
CA GLY A 493 -12.35 15.32 -1.00
C GLY A 493 -11.60 14.16 -1.65
N TRP A 494 -12.11 13.71 -2.79
CA TRP A 494 -11.51 12.69 -3.66
C TRP A 494 -11.98 12.87 -5.11
N GLY A 495 -11.28 12.24 -6.05
CA GLY A 495 -11.62 12.31 -7.48
C GLY A 495 -11.18 13.60 -8.20
N PRO A 496 -11.65 13.82 -9.45
CA PRO A 496 -11.27 14.98 -10.25
C PRO A 496 -11.54 16.33 -9.58
N THR A 497 -10.59 17.27 -9.71
CA THR A 497 -10.58 18.56 -8.96
C THR A 497 -11.77 19.48 -9.19
N LYS A 498 -12.51 19.34 -10.29
CA LYS A 498 -13.64 20.23 -10.63
C LYS A 498 -15.02 19.64 -10.26
N GLY A 499 -15.07 18.60 -9.42
CA GLY A 499 -16.32 17.98 -8.99
C GLY A 499 -16.66 18.20 -7.52
N TYR A 500 -17.72 17.52 -7.11
CA TYR A 500 -18.24 17.57 -5.75
C TYR A 500 -18.44 16.16 -5.20
N VAL A 501 -18.17 16.01 -3.91
CA VAL A 501 -18.35 14.78 -3.14
C VAL A 501 -19.50 14.93 -2.16
N TYR A 502 -20.12 13.80 -1.85
CA TYR A 502 -21.30 13.70 -1.01
C TYR A 502 -21.18 12.45 -0.12
N GLN A 503 -21.63 12.58 1.12
CA GLN A 503 -21.58 11.51 2.12
C GLN A 503 -22.82 11.54 3.00
N LYS A 504 -23.37 10.35 3.29
CA LYS A 504 -24.32 10.15 4.39
C LYS A 504 -23.54 10.03 5.69
N ALA A 505 -24.05 10.62 6.78
CA ALA A 505 -23.44 10.38 8.08
C ALA A 505 -23.58 8.88 8.44
N TYR A 506 -22.48 8.27 8.88
CA TYR A 506 -22.40 6.86 9.19
C TYR A 506 -21.62 6.65 10.49
N LEU A 507 -22.07 5.70 11.30
CA LEU A 507 -21.47 5.35 12.57
C LEU A 507 -21.52 3.84 12.78
N GLU A 508 -20.41 3.26 13.20
CA GLU A 508 -20.28 1.84 13.53
C GLU A 508 -19.58 1.65 14.87
N PHE A 509 -20.16 0.83 15.74
CA PHE A 509 -19.68 0.68 17.12
C PHE A 509 -20.09 -0.65 17.75
N PHE A 510 -19.35 -1.03 18.80
CA PHE A 510 -19.80 -2.03 19.75
C PHE A 510 -20.54 -1.38 20.92
N VAL A 511 -21.58 -2.02 21.42
CA VAL A 511 -22.35 -1.57 22.59
C VAL A 511 -22.82 -2.74 23.44
N ALA A 512 -22.92 -2.54 24.75
CA ALA A 512 -23.46 -3.56 25.66
C ALA A 512 -24.94 -3.86 25.36
N PRO A 513 -25.42 -5.10 25.55
CA PRO A 513 -26.81 -5.50 25.26
C PRO A 513 -27.87 -4.62 25.91
N GLU A 514 -27.67 -4.19 27.16
CA GLU A 514 -28.62 -3.36 27.89
C GLU A 514 -28.79 -1.97 27.26
N ALA A 515 -27.67 -1.39 26.83
CA ALA A 515 -27.66 -0.12 26.12
C ALA A 515 -28.25 -0.29 24.71
N PHE A 516 -27.97 -1.40 24.01
CA PHE A 516 -28.60 -1.70 22.72
C PHE A 516 -30.12 -1.84 22.82
N ARG A 517 -30.64 -2.54 23.84
CA ARG A 517 -32.08 -2.65 24.11
C ARG A 517 -32.75 -1.28 24.30
N SER A 518 -32.03 -0.32 24.85
CA SER A 518 -32.50 1.05 25.05
C SER A 518 -32.43 1.89 23.76
N LEU A 519 -31.42 1.61 22.92
CA LEU A 519 -31.21 2.30 21.64
C LEU A 519 -32.17 1.82 20.55
N LEU A 520 -32.51 0.53 20.52
CA LEU A 520 -33.28 -0.08 19.43
C LEU A 520 -34.64 0.62 19.17
N PRO A 521 -35.47 0.96 20.17
CA PRO A 521 -36.72 1.69 19.94
C PRO A 521 -36.50 3.09 19.33
N VAL A 522 -35.39 3.75 19.67
CA VAL A 522 -35.01 5.05 19.10
C VAL A 522 -34.68 4.90 17.62
N LEU A 523 -33.96 3.84 17.24
CA LEU A 523 -33.65 3.56 15.83
C LEU A 523 -34.90 3.20 15.03
N GLN A 524 -35.77 2.35 15.59
CA GLN A 524 -37.03 1.92 14.96
C GLN A 524 -38.01 3.08 14.74
N GLY A 525 -37.98 4.10 15.61
CA GLY A 525 -38.82 5.29 15.49
C GLY A 525 -38.35 6.32 14.46
N LYS A 526 -37.26 6.07 13.72
CA LYS A 526 -36.67 7.03 12.77
C LYS A 526 -36.76 6.51 11.33
N GLU A 527 -37.63 7.12 10.54
CA GLU A 527 -37.87 6.72 9.14
C GLU A 527 -36.64 6.88 8.23
N ASN A 528 -35.79 7.88 8.47
CA ASN A 528 -34.61 8.15 7.64
C ASN A 528 -33.35 7.39 8.08
N VAL A 529 -33.43 6.48 9.05
CA VAL A 529 -32.26 5.76 9.56
C VAL A 529 -32.23 4.34 9.02
N THR A 530 -31.12 3.92 8.44
CA THR A 530 -30.84 2.51 8.17
C THR A 530 -29.91 1.97 9.25
N TYR A 531 -30.25 0.83 9.85
CA TYR A 531 -29.40 0.18 10.86
C TYR A 531 -29.29 -1.33 10.65
N MET A 532 -28.14 -1.87 11.04
CA MET A 532 -27.83 -3.30 11.06
C MET A 532 -27.14 -3.60 12.38
N ALA A 533 -27.58 -4.63 13.09
CA ALA A 533 -27.04 -5.00 14.38
C ALA A 533 -26.97 -6.52 14.52
N SER A 534 -25.82 -7.04 14.97
CA SER A 534 -25.62 -8.47 15.23
C SER A 534 -24.61 -8.67 16.37
N ASP A 535 -24.83 -9.66 17.25
CA ASP A 535 -23.79 -10.16 18.15
C ASP A 535 -22.92 -11.22 17.45
N VAL A 536 -21.85 -11.67 18.12
CA VAL A 536 -20.90 -12.63 17.53
C VAL A 536 -21.54 -13.99 17.18
N ARG A 537 -22.67 -14.36 17.81
CA ARG A 537 -23.36 -15.63 17.60
C ARG A 537 -24.55 -15.52 16.64
N GLY A 538 -24.94 -14.29 16.26
CA GLY A 538 -26.18 -14.02 15.54
C GLY A 538 -27.45 -14.21 16.39
N GLU A 539 -27.33 -14.29 17.71
CA GLU A 539 -28.48 -14.51 18.61
C GLU A 539 -29.29 -13.22 18.78
N ILE A 540 -28.59 -12.10 18.95
CA ILE A 540 -29.16 -10.76 18.79
C ILE A 540 -28.92 -10.33 17.35
N PHE A 541 -29.99 -10.26 16.55
CA PHE A 541 -29.93 -9.75 15.18
C PHE A 541 -31.12 -8.83 14.87
N HIS A 542 -30.84 -7.58 14.47
CA HIS A 542 -31.86 -6.63 14.05
C HIS A 542 -31.38 -5.77 12.88
N SER A 543 -32.19 -5.64 11.84
CA SER A 543 -31.91 -4.80 10.68
C SER A 543 -33.22 -4.28 10.09
N ASN A 544 -33.20 -3.06 9.56
CA ASN A 544 -34.24 -2.57 8.66
C ASN A 544 -33.79 -2.51 7.18
N ALA A 545 -32.55 -2.91 6.90
CA ALA A 545 -32.05 -3.15 5.54
C ALA A 545 -32.39 -4.58 5.09
N ALA A 546 -32.93 -4.72 3.88
CA ALA A 546 -33.13 -6.01 3.25
C ALA A 546 -31.83 -6.54 2.63
N PRO A 547 -31.67 -7.87 2.45
CA PRO A 547 -30.46 -8.44 1.84
C PRO A 547 -30.11 -7.92 0.45
N GLY A 548 -31.11 -7.52 -0.34
CA GLY A 548 -30.93 -6.97 -1.69
C GLY A 548 -30.63 -5.46 -1.73
N ASP A 549 -30.73 -4.78 -0.58
CA ASP A 549 -30.55 -3.32 -0.54
C ASP A 549 -29.08 -2.94 -0.69
N VAL A 550 -28.84 -1.94 -1.53
CA VAL A 550 -27.53 -1.28 -1.67
C VAL A 550 -27.68 0.16 -1.22
N ASN A 551 -27.22 0.47 -0.01
CA ASN A 551 -27.24 1.84 0.48
C ASN A 551 -25.92 2.54 0.13
N ALA A 552 -25.93 3.41 -0.88
CA ALA A 552 -24.76 4.25 -1.20
C ALA A 552 -24.55 5.29 -0.10
N VAL A 553 -23.35 5.32 0.48
CA VAL A 553 -23.01 6.19 1.62
C VAL A 553 -21.92 7.21 1.29
N THR A 554 -21.17 7.03 0.21
CA THR A 554 -20.29 8.05 -0.39
C THR A 554 -20.46 8.04 -1.91
N TRP A 555 -20.63 9.22 -2.52
CA TRP A 555 -20.66 9.38 -3.99
C TRP A 555 -20.06 10.71 -4.44
N GLY A 556 -19.74 10.80 -5.72
CA GLY A 556 -19.13 11.96 -6.34
C GLY A 556 -19.72 12.25 -7.72
N VAL A 557 -19.82 13.54 -8.05
CA VAL A 557 -20.28 14.04 -9.34
C VAL A 557 -19.16 14.90 -9.92
N PHE A 558 -18.62 14.48 -11.07
CA PHE A 558 -17.46 15.10 -11.68
C PHE A 558 -17.75 15.49 -13.14
N PRO A 559 -17.28 16.65 -13.62
CA PRO A 559 -17.48 17.06 -15.01
C PRO A 559 -16.97 16.02 -16.00
N GLY A 560 -17.81 15.65 -16.98
CA GLY A 560 -17.47 14.70 -18.03
C GLY A 560 -17.41 13.23 -17.59
N HIS A 561 -17.85 12.90 -16.38
CA HIS A 561 -17.88 11.53 -15.85
C HIS A 561 -19.30 11.15 -15.42
N GLU A 562 -19.61 9.85 -15.46
CA GLU A 562 -20.80 9.31 -14.79
C GLU A 562 -20.67 9.46 -13.25
N LEU A 563 -21.79 9.29 -12.54
CA LEU A 563 -21.79 9.25 -11.08
C LEU A 563 -20.92 8.10 -10.56
N VAL A 564 -20.07 8.40 -9.58
CA VAL A 564 -19.19 7.42 -8.93
C VAL A 564 -19.64 7.22 -7.49
N GLN A 565 -19.87 5.98 -7.05
CA GLN A 565 -20.38 5.65 -5.71
C GLN A 565 -19.45 4.67 -4.97
N PRO A 566 -18.30 5.12 -4.47
CA PRO A 566 -17.24 4.25 -3.98
C PRO A 566 -17.60 3.45 -2.73
N PHE A 567 -18.42 4.00 -1.83
CA PHE A 567 -18.79 3.26 -0.61
C PHE A 567 -20.28 2.99 -0.52
N VAL A 568 -20.58 1.73 -0.17
CA VAL A 568 -21.93 1.24 0.11
C VAL A 568 -21.99 0.57 1.47
N ALA A 569 -23.18 0.52 2.07
CA ALA A 569 -23.50 -0.32 3.21
C ALA A 569 -24.58 -1.33 2.78
N THR A 570 -24.29 -2.62 2.94
CA THR A 570 -25.19 -3.72 2.55
C THR A 570 -25.22 -4.77 3.64
N LEU A 571 -26.39 -5.36 3.90
CA LEU A 571 -26.53 -6.37 4.95
C LEU A 571 -25.59 -7.59 4.76
N PRO A 572 -25.44 -8.19 3.57
CA PRO A 572 -24.53 -9.32 3.41
C PRO A 572 -23.07 -8.99 3.75
N ALA A 573 -22.57 -7.82 3.31
CA ALA A 573 -21.21 -7.40 3.63
C ALA A 573 -21.03 -7.07 5.13
N PHE A 574 -22.07 -6.55 5.80
CA PHE A 574 -22.04 -6.34 7.24
C PHE A 574 -21.87 -7.66 8.00
N LEU A 575 -22.60 -8.71 7.59
CA LEU A 575 -22.51 -10.03 8.21
C LEU A 575 -21.13 -10.67 8.02
N SER A 576 -20.54 -10.57 6.82
CA SER A 576 -19.17 -11.04 6.59
C SER A 576 -18.12 -10.23 7.39
N TRP A 577 -18.36 -8.92 7.57
CA TRP A 577 -17.48 -8.05 8.36
C TRP A 577 -17.57 -8.34 9.85
N ARG A 578 -18.79 -8.58 10.36
CA ARG A 578 -19.06 -8.85 11.78
C ARG A 578 -18.09 -9.87 12.35
N ASP A 579 -17.88 -10.98 11.64
CA ASP A 579 -17.03 -12.07 12.10
C ASP A 579 -15.57 -11.62 12.26
N GLU A 580 -15.06 -10.77 11.36
CA GLU A 580 -13.75 -10.12 11.51
C GLU A 580 -13.73 -9.10 12.65
N ALA A 581 -14.75 -8.24 12.71
CA ALA A 581 -14.85 -7.17 13.70
C ALA A 581 -14.79 -7.73 15.12
N PHE A 582 -15.48 -8.85 15.37
CA PHE A 582 -15.40 -9.57 16.64
C PHE A 582 -14.07 -10.30 16.80
N ALA A 583 -13.57 -11.02 15.78
CA ALA A 583 -12.29 -11.73 15.89
C ALA A 583 -11.13 -10.82 16.36
N LEU A 584 -11.12 -9.54 15.95
CA LEU A 584 -10.11 -8.55 16.37
C LEU A 584 -10.10 -8.26 17.88
N TRP A 585 -11.21 -8.46 18.61
CA TRP A 585 -11.20 -8.38 20.07
C TRP A 585 -10.36 -9.49 20.70
N ASP A 586 -10.50 -10.74 20.26
CA ASP A 586 -9.78 -11.88 20.85
C ASP A 586 -8.36 -12.01 20.26
N GLU A 587 -8.24 -11.97 18.94
CA GLU A 587 -7.01 -12.29 18.22
C GLU A 587 -5.99 -11.15 18.14
N ASP A 588 -6.42 -9.88 18.24
CA ASP A 588 -5.51 -8.72 18.28
C ASP A 588 -5.39 -8.18 19.71
N TRP A 589 -6.48 -7.65 20.29
CA TRP A 589 -6.39 -6.97 21.59
C TRP A 589 -6.21 -7.92 22.79
N ALA A 590 -7.08 -8.93 22.93
CA ALA A 590 -7.02 -9.83 24.08
C ALA A 590 -5.78 -10.73 24.06
N ALA A 591 -5.29 -11.08 22.88
CA ALA A 591 -4.05 -11.84 22.67
C ALA A 591 -2.78 -11.14 23.22
N LEU A 592 -2.81 -9.82 23.45
CA LEU A 592 -1.71 -9.08 24.09
C LEU A 592 -1.50 -9.47 25.56
N TYR A 593 -2.48 -10.13 26.18
CA TYR A 593 -2.48 -10.47 27.59
C TYR A 593 -2.46 -12.00 27.81
N PRO A 594 -1.80 -12.48 28.88
CA PRO A 594 -1.78 -13.90 29.21
C PRO A 594 -3.18 -14.49 29.39
N GLU A 595 -3.32 -15.79 29.07
CA GLU A 595 -4.54 -16.54 29.39
C GLU A 595 -4.84 -16.51 30.90
N GLY A 596 -6.12 -16.40 31.24
CA GLY A 596 -6.58 -16.30 32.64
C GLY A 596 -6.35 -14.93 33.30
N SER A 597 -5.69 -13.97 32.63
CA SER A 597 -5.56 -12.61 33.17
C SER A 597 -6.89 -11.86 33.22
N VAL A 598 -6.98 -10.88 34.15
CA VAL A 598 -8.15 -9.99 34.25
C VAL A 598 -8.40 -9.28 32.92
N SER A 599 -7.34 -8.77 32.29
CA SER A 599 -7.43 -8.06 31.00
C SER A 599 -8.00 -8.93 29.89
N ARG A 600 -7.52 -10.16 29.73
CA ARG A 600 -8.07 -11.08 28.73
C ARG A 600 -9.52 -11.44 29.03
N THR A 601 -9.88 -11.57 30.30
CA THR A 601 -11.25 -11.88 30.73
C THR A 601 -12.22 -10.74 30.40
N VAL A 602 -11.84 -9.50 30.69
CA VAL A 602 -12.64 -8.31 30.38
C VAL A 602 -12.87 -8.18 28.88
N LEU A 603 -11.82 -8.31 28.07
CA LEU A 603 -11.90 -8.18 26.61
C LEU A 603 -12.73 -9.32 25.99
N LYS A 604 -12.58 -10.55 26.50
CA LYS A 604 -13.43 -11.68 26.07
C LYS A 604 -14.89 -11.49 26.45
N ALA A 605 -15.18 -10.96 27.64
CA ALA A 605 -16.56 -10.66 28.01
C ALA A 605 -17.21 -9.65 27.05
N ILE A 606 -16.45 -8.64 26.59
CA ILE A 606 -16.92 -7.70 25.55
C ILE A 606 -17.19 -8.44 24.24
N HIS A 607 -16.23 -9.23 23.75
CA HIS A 607 -16.37 -10.06 22.55
C HIS A 607 -17.63 -10.95 22.59
N ASP A 608 -17.86 -11.65 23.71
CA ASP A 608 -18.89 -12.67 23.82
C ASP A 608 -20.31 -12.11 24.02
N THR A 609 -20.43 -10.84 24.41
CA THR A 609 -21.72 -10.26 24.83
C THR A 609 -22.12 -8.99 24.09
N TYR A 610 -21.20 -8.19 23.55
CA TYR A 610 -21.55 -6.92 22.94
C TYR A 610 -22.22 -7.13 21.57
N VAL A 611 -22.99 -6.13 21.16
CA VAL A 611 -23.64 -6.07 19.86
C VAL A 611 -22.85 -5.13 18.96
N LEU A 612 -22.49 -5.57 17.76
CA LEU A 612 -21.98 -4.72 16.69
C LEU A 612 -23.16 -4.01 16.03
N VAL A 613 -23.10 -2.69 15.90
CA VAL A 613 -24.16 -1.87 15.31
C VAL A 613 -23.58 -0.93 14.27
N SER A 614 -24.18 -0.90 13.09
CA SER A 614 -23.90 0.03 11.99
C SER A 614 -25.15 0.86 11.70
N ILE A 615 -25.01 2.18 11.64
CA ILE A 615 -26.11 3.13 11.42
C ILE A 615 -25.75 4.11 10.31
N THR A 616 -26.70 4.36 9.41
CA THR A 616 -26.63 5.37 8.35
C THR A 616 -27.80 6.34 8.47
N GLU A 617 -27.51 7.64 8.51
CA GLU A 617 -28.51 8.70 8.33
C GLU A 617 -28.71 8.95 6.83
N ASN A 618 -29.91 8.67 6.32
CA ASN A 618 -30.21 8.82 4.89
C ASN A 618 -30.54 10.26 4.49
N ASP A 619 -30.99 11.10 5.43
CA ASP A 619 -31.09 12.54 5.18
C ASP A 619 -29.70 13.19 5.27
N PHE A 620 -28.91 13.04 4.21
CA PHE A 620 -27.56 13.62 4.13
C PHE A 620 -27.56 15.16 4.09
N VAL A 621 -28.73 15.80 3.94
CA VAL A 621 -28.86 17.25 3.82
C VAL A 621 -29.06 17.90 5.19
N ASN A 622 -29.97 17.35 6.00
CA ASN A 622 -30.37 17.94 7.29
C ASN A 622 -30.20 16.98 8.47
N GLY A 623 -29.87 15.72 8.22
CA GLY A 623 -29.73 14.72 9.25
C GLY A 623 -28.52 14.98 10.13
N ASP A 624 -28.75 14.95 11.44
CA ASP A 624 -27.71 14.97 12.46
C ASP A 624 -27.74 13.61 13.17
N LEU A 625 -26.79 12.74 12.81
CA LEU A 625 -26.71 11.39 13.36
C LEU A 625 -26.33 11.41 14.85
N LEU A 626 -25.47 12.34 15.27
CA LEU A 626 -24.92 12.37 16.63
C LEU A 626 -25.88 12.99 17.64
N SER A 627 -26.74 13.93 17.22
CA SER A 627 -27.84 14.43 18.07
C SER A 627 -28.82 13.35 18.54
N LYS A 628 -28.76 12.15 17.95
CA LYS A 628 -29.66 11.02 18.26
C LYS A 628 -29.15 10.12 19.37
N PHE A 629 -27.91 10.34 19.86
CA PHE A 629 -27.25 9.63 20.95
C PHE A 629 -27.05 10.54 22.15
#